data_AF-A0A928UNH5-F1
#
_entry.id   AF-A0A928UNH5-F1
#
_cell.length_a   1.000
_cell.length_b   1.000
_cell.length_c   1.000
_cell.angle_alpha   90.00
_cell.angle_beta   90.00
_cell.angle_gamma   90.00
#
_symmetry.space_group_name_H-M   'P 1'
#
loop_
_entity.id
_entity.type
_entity.pdbx_description
1 polymer ?
#
loop_
_entity_poly.entity_id
_entity_poly.type
_entity_poly.pdbx_seq_one_letter_code
_entity_poly.pdbx_strand_id
1 'polypeptide(L)'
;MNVLTQFFKLSTLSIGVFLFYIPSWAAGSAKPTVIEQLVPFALIFSVFYFLIIRPQSKKHKKQLDFLAQLKKGDKVITSAGVLGSIEGLNKGVVTLETAPQVKIKILKSHIQSLQDTVLNKKVEAELIKNK
;
A
#
# COMPACT_ATOMS: atom_id res chain seq x y z
N MET A 1 45.32 27.07 -7.30
CA MET A 1 44.80 27.76 -6.09
C MET A 1 43.88 28.94 -6.45
N ASN A 2 42.92 28.77 -7.37
CA ASN A 2 41.99 29.85 -7.75
C ASN A 2 40.61 29.37 -8.25
N VAL A 3 40.34 28.06 -8.22
CA VAL A 3 39.02 27.53 -8.65
C VAL A 3 38.07 27.44 -7.46
N LEU A 4 38.57 27.13 -6.27
CA LEU A 4 37.77 27.04 -5.04
C LEU A 4 37.32 28.41 -4.49
N THR A 5 38.08 29.48 -4.75
CA THR A 5 37.71 30.87 -4.39
C THR A 5 36.74 31.51 -5.39
N GLN A 6 36.71 31.07 -6.66
CA GLN A 6 35.78 31.58 -7.67
C GLN A 6 34.34 31.09 -7.45
N PHE A 7 34.14 29.90 -6.87
CA PHE A 7 32.80 29.41 -6.53
C PHE A 7 32.17 30.17 -5.35
N PHE A 8 32.97 30.72 -4.43
CA PHE A 8 32.45 31.53 -3.32
C PHE A 8 32.06 32.97 -3.74
N LYS A 9 32.71 33.56 -4.74
CA LYS A 9 32.37 34.92 -5.23
C LYS A 9 31.11 35.00 -6.09
N LEU A 10 30.54 33.87 -6.55
CA LEU A 10 29.34 33.87 -7.40
C LEU A 10 28.02 33.82 -6.59
N SER A 11 28.07 33.55 -5.29
CA SER A 11 26.86 33.49 -4.44
C SER A 11 26.43 34.87 -3.93
N THR A 12 27.34 35.84 -3.82
CA THR A 12 27.04 37.17 -3.26
C THR A 12 26.61 38.22 -4.29
N LEU A 13 26.70 37.94 -5.59
CA LEU A 13 26.41 38.93 -6.64
C LEU A 13 25.00 38.83 -7.27
N SER A 14 24.14 37.88 -6.88
CA SER A 14 22.75 37.79 -7.38
C SER A 14 21.66 38.08 -6.34
N ILE A 15 21.98 38.07 -5.05
CA ILE A 15 20.97 38.37 -4.01
C ILE A 15 20.58 39.86 -4.01
N GLY A 16 21.49 40.75 -4.43
CA GLY A 16 21.24 42.20 -4.47
C GLY A 16 20.42 42.70 -5.67
N VAL A 17 20.37 41.95 -6.78
CA VAL A 17 19.63 42.39 -8.00
C VAL A 17 18.24 41.72 -8.08
N PHE A 18 18.07 40.55 -7.46
CA PHE A 18 16.76 39.86 -7.43
C PHE A 18 15.74 40.52 -6.49
N LEU A 19 16.20 41.34 -5.53
CA LEU A 19 15.32 42.17 -4.68
C LEU A 19 14.90 43.49 -5.33
N PHE A 20 15.47 43.87 -6.49
CA PHE A 20 15.18 45.16 -7.13
C PHE A 20 14.33 45.05 -8.40
N TYR A 21 14.11 43.83 -8.93
CA TYR A 21 13.23 43.59 -10.07
C TYR A 21 12.03 42.70 -9.72
N ILE A 22 11.37 43.04 -8.62
CA ILE A 22 9.98 42.63 -8.39
C ILE A 22 9.14 43.85 -8.77
N PRO A 23 8.27 43.80 -9.80
CA PRO A 23 7.37 44.91 -10.07
C PRO A 23 6.57 45.20 -8.80
N SER A 24 6.81 46.36 -8.20
CA SER A 24 6.19 46.83 -6.95
C SER A 24 4.72 47.24 -7.13
N TRP A 25 4.03 46.69 -8.14
CA TRP A 25 2.57 46.66 -8.21
C TRP A 25 2.10 45.32 -7.63
N ALA A 26 2.18 45.24 -6.32
CA ALA A 26 1.33 44.39 -5.48
C ALA A 26 1.46 44.93 -4.06
N ALA A 27 1.32 46.26 -3.91
CA ALA A 27 1.06 46.90 -2.64
C ALA A 27 -0.36 46.50 -2.20
N GLY A 28 -0.41 45.34 -1.55
CA GLY A 28 -1.59 44.72 -0.97
C GLY A 28 -1.14 43.71 0.07
N SER A 29 -0.34 44.18 1.03
CA SER A 29 0.26 43.39 2.11
C SER A 29 -0.80 42.96 3.13
N ALA A 30 -1.72 42.09 2.75
CA ALA A 30 -2.36 41.20 3.70
C ALA A 30 -1.42 39.99 3.87
N LYS A 31 -0.69 39.93 4.99
CA LYS A 31 0.02 38.69 5.37
C LYS A 31 -1.06 37.61 5.49
N PRO A 32 -1.03 36.54 4.69
CA PRO A 32 -2.05 35.51 4.79
C PRO A 32 -2.10 35.02 6.23
N THR A 33 -3.28 35.09 6.81
CA THR A 33 -3.50 34.76 8.23
C THR A 33 -3.15 33.28 8.42
N VAL A 34 -2.67 32.87 9.60
CA VAL A 34 -2.32 31.46 9.87
C VAL A 34 -3.45 30.50 9.50
N ILE A 35 -4.70 30.96 9.61
CA ILE A 35 -5.91 30.24 9.18
C ILE A 35 -5.92 30.02 7.66
N GLU A 36 -5.63 31.04 6.85
CA GLU A 36 -5.59 30.98 5.38
C GLU A 36 -4.47 30.08 4.87
N GLN A 37 -3.35 30.00 5.58
CA GLN A 37 -2.25 29.07 5.25
C GLN A 37 -2.59 27.62 5.61
N LEU A 38 -3.43 27.37 6.62
CA LEU A 38 -3.79 26.01 7.06
C LEU A 38 -4.86 25.36 6.18
N VAL A 39 -5.69 26.14 5.48
CA VAL A 39 -6.72 25.66 4.54
C VAL A 39 -6.17 24.71 3.48
N PRO A 40 -5.12 25.05 2.70
CA PRO A 40 -4.59 24.15 1.68
C PRO A 40 -3.98 22.87 2.27
N PHE A 41 -3.32 22.93 3.43
CA PHE A 41 -2.82 21.73 4.11
C PHE A 41 -3.95 20.82 4.59
N ALA A 42 -5.00 21.38 5.20
CA ALA A 42 -6.16 20.63 5.65
C ALA A 42 -6.89 19.93 4.48
N LEU A 43 -6.99 20.60 3.33
CA LEU A 43 -7.60 20.04 2.12
C LEU A 43 -6.78 18.85 1.58
N ILE A 44 -5.46 18.98 1.50
CA ILE A 44 -4.56 17.89 1.11
C ILE A 44 -4.65 16.71 2.09
N PHE A 45 -4.56 16.97 3.40
CA PHE A 45 -4.69 15.93 4.42
C PHE A 45 -6.03 15.22 4.34
N SER A 46 -7.12 15.94 4.11
CA SER A 46 -8.46 15.37 3.97
C SER A 46 -8.56 14.40 2.78
N VAL A 47 -8.02 14.77 1.61
CA VAL A 47 -8.01 13.91 0.42
C VAL A 47 -7.15 12.67 0.62
N PHE A 48 -5.91 12.80 1.13
CA PHE A 48 -5.03 11.65 1.37
C PHE A 48 -5.56 10.72 2.48
N TYR A 49 -6.13 11.27 3.54
CA TYR A 49 -6.78 10.50 4.60
C TYR A 49 -7.95 9.68 4.03
N PHE A 50 -8.79 10.30 3.20
CA PHE A 50 -9.94 9.62 2.61
C PHE A 50 -9.55 8.52 1.62
N LEU A 51 -8.47 8.73 0.85
CA LEU A 51 -7.98 7.75 -0.11
C LEU A 51 -7.29 6.54 0.54
N ILE A 52 -6.60 6.69 1.68
CA ILE A 52 -5.88 5.57 2.32
C ILE A 52 -6.78 4.75 3.25
N ILE A 53 -7.65 5.39 4.04
CA ILE A 53 -8.44 4.71 5.08
C ILE A 53 -9.62 3.90 4.52
N ARG A 54 -10.24 4.38 3.44
CA ARG A 54 -11.37 3.73 2.80
C ARG A 54 -11.05 2.38 2.11
N PRO A 55 -9.94 2.20 1.38
CA PRO A 55 -9.63 0.93 0.73
C PRO A 55 -9.15 -0.17 1.69
N GLN A 56 -8.47 0.17 2.78
CA GLN A 56 -7.89 -0.82 3.70
C GLN A 56 -8.97 -1.64 4.43
N SER A 57 -9.99 -0.96 4.97
CA SER A 57 -11.07 -1.61 5.71
C SER A 57 -11.80 -2.69 4.90
N LYS A 58 -11.92 -2.48 3.58
CA LYS A 58 -12.55 -3.48 2.69
C LYS A 58 -11.69 -4.73 2.51
N LYS A 59 -10.37 -4.61 2.47
CA LYS A 59 -9.45 -5.75 2.36
C LYS A 59 -9.44 -6.59 3.63
N HIS A 60 -9.41 -5.94 4.81
CA HIS A 60 -9.45 -6.65 6.09
C HIS A 60 -10.76 -7.40 6.29
N LYS A 61 -11.91 -6.79 5.99
CA LYS A 61 -13.22 -7.46 6.07
C LYS A 61 -13.29 -8.69 5.16
N LYS A 62 -12.89 -8.54 3.89
CA LYS A 62 -12.83 -9.67 2.94
C LYS A 62 -11.93 -10.80 3.41
N GLN A 63 -10.78 -10.48 4.02
CA GLN A 63 -9.89 -11.50 4.56
C GLN A 63 -10.55 -12.24 5.74
N LEU A 64 -11.17 -11.51 6.67
CA LEU A 64 -11.87 -12.13 7.79
C LEU A 64 -13.02 -13.03 7.32
N ASP A 65 -13.80 -12.56 6.35
CA ASP A 65 -14.91 -13.32 5.75
C ASP A 65 -14.39 -14.59 5.05
N PHE A 66 -13.27 -14.49 4.31
CA PHE A 66 -12.62 -15.64 3.68
C PHE A 66 -12.17 -16.68 4.71
N LEU A 67 -11.52 -16.23 5.78
CA LEU A 67 -11.13 -17.12 6.87
C LEU A 67 -12.36 -17.79 7.49
N ALA A 68 -13.48 -17.08 7.67
CA ALA A 68 -14.71 -17.66 8.20
C ALA A 68 -15.31 -18.77 7.30
N GLN A 69 -15.08 -18.72 5.99
CA GLN A 69 -15.62 -19.68 5.02
C GLN A 69 -14.81 -20.98 4.88
N LEU A 70 -13.61 -21.05 5.46
CA LEU A 70 -12.74 -22.24 5.37
C LEU A 70 -13.37 -23.47 6.04
N LYS A 71 -13.35 -24.60 5.34
CA LYS A 71 -13.89 -25.89 5.78
C LYS A 71 -12.81 -26.97 5.78
N LYS A 72 -13.10 -28.08 6.49
CA LYS A 72 -12.26 -29.28 6.43
C LYS A 72 -12.37 -29.88 5.03
N GLY A 73 -11.24 -30.31 4.47
CA GLY A 73 -11.14 -30.84 3.11
C GLY A 73 -10.80 -29.79 2.04
N ASP A 74 -10.80 -28.50 2.39
CA ASP A 74 -10.41 -27.46 1.44
C ASP A 74 -8.91 -27.54 1.15
N LYS A 75 -8.55 -27.47 -0.14
CA LYS A 75 -7.17 -27.30 -0.57
C LYS A 75 -6.81 -25.82 -0.54
N VAL A 76 -5.78 -25.48 0.22
CA VAL A 76 -5.39 -24.09 0.43
C VAL A 76 -3.94 -23.83 0.07
N ILE A 77 -3.69 -22.57 -0.26
CA ILE A 77 -2.36 -22.01 -0.45
C ILE A 77 -2.09 -21.09 0.74
N THR A 78 -1.00 -21.39 1.45
CA THR A 78 -0.51 -20.54 2.54
C THR A 78 0.29 -19.36 1.98
N SER A 79 0.45 -18.30 2.76
CA SER A 79 1.27 -17.13 2.39
C SER A 79 2.74 -17.47 2.08
N ALA A 80 3.23 -18.62 2.56
CA ALA A 80 4.57 -19.13 2.27
C ALA A 80 4.66 -19.95 0.98
N GLY A 81 3.56 -20.10 0.23
CA GLY A 81 3.50 -20.92 -0.98
C GLY A 81 3.32 -22.42 -0.73
N VAL A 82 3.11 -22.84 0.52
CA VAL A 82 2.84 -24.25 0.84
C VAL A 82 1.41 -24.59 0.45
N LEU A 83 1.27 -25.70 -0.29
CA LEU A 83 0.00 -26.31 -0.66
C LEU A 83 -0.34 -27.43 0.32
N GLY A 84 -1.61 -27.58 0.64
CA GLY A 84 -2.06 -28.66 1.50
C GLY A 84 -3.58 -28.70 1.64
N SER A 85 -4.07 -29.80 2.19
CA SER A 85 -5.48 -29.99 2.52
C SER A 85 -5.72 -29.71 4.01
N ILE A 86 -6.87 -29.10 4.35
CA ILE A 86 -7.24 -28.88 5.74
C ILE A 86 -7.82 -30.16 6.36
N GLU A 87 -7.08 -30.82 7.24
CA GLU A 87 -7.60 -31.94 8.03
C GLU A 87 -8.37 -31.47 9.28
N GLY A 88 -7.88 -30.39 9.91
CA GLY A 88 -8.39 -29.92 11.19
C GLY A 88 -8.51 -28.40 11.24
N LEU A 89 -9.69 -27.90 11.61
CA LEU A 89 -9.87 -26.50 11.99
C LEU A 89 -10.07 -26.41 13.50
N ASN A 90 -9.29 -25.55 14.12
CA ASN A 90 -9.49 -25.11 15.50
C ASN A 90 -9.59 -23.57 15.54
N LYS A 91 -9.98 -22.99 16.68
CA LYS A 91 -10.11 -21.53 16.82
C LYS A 91 -8.75 -20.84 16.68
N GLY A 92 -8.47 -20.32 15.48
CA GLY A 92 -7.24 -19.59 15.15
C GLY A 92 -6.09 -20.44 14.58
N VAL A 93 -6.14 -21.77 14.72
CA VAL A 93 -5.11 -22.69 14.23
C VAL A 93 -5.73 -23.71 13.27
N VAL A 94 -5.06 -23.94 12.15
CA VAL A 94 -5.46 -24.91 11.12
C VAL A 94 -4.37 -25.97 11.00
N THR A 95 -4.76 -27.23 10.98
CA THR A 95 -3.88 -28.37 10.72
C THR A 95 -3.97 -28.69 9.23
N LEU A 96 -2.86 -28.49 8.54
CA LEU A 96 -2.70 -28.76 7.12
C LEU A 96 -1.90 -30.05 6.92
N GLU A 97 -2.35 -30.84 5.97
CA GLU A 97 -1.59 -31.97 5.44
C GLU A 97 -1.01 -31.57 4.08
N THR A 98 0.33 -31.49 4.00
CA THR A 98 1.06 -31.11 2.78
C THR A 98 1.58 -32.33 2.02
N ALA A 99 1.94 -33.38 2.75
CA ALA A 99 2.44 -34.64 2.21
C ALA A 99 1.91 -35.80 3.07
N PRO A 100 1.93 -37.05 2.57
CA PRO A 100 1.43 -38.19 3.32
C PRO A 100 2.10 -38.27 4.70
N GLN A 101 1.29 -38.31 5.77
CA GLN A 101 1.74 -38.33 7.17
C GLN A 101 2.42 -37.04 7.69
N VAL A 102 2.54 -35.98 6.88
CA VAL A 102 3.14 -34.71 7.30
C VAL A 102 2.03 -33.70 7.62
N LYS A 103 1.79 -33.51 8.92
CA LYS A 103 0.80 -32.57 9.46
C LYS A 103 1.49 -31.34 10.04
N ILE A 104 1.14 -30.16 9.54
CA ILE A 104 1.70 -28.89 9.97
C ILE A 104 0.58 -28.04 10.57
N LYS A 105 0.83 -27.45 11.75
CA LYS A 105 -0.09 -26.50 12.37
C LYS A 105 0.33 -25.09 11.99
N ILE A 106 -0.59 -24.36 11.37
CA ILE A 106 -0.38 -22.96 11.02
C ILE A 106 -1.50 -22.09 11.58
N LEU A 107 -1.24 -20.80 11.69
CA LEU A 107 -2.27 -19.82 12.03
C LEU A 107 -3.24 -19.66 10.85
N LYS A 108 -4.53 -19.60 11.17
CA LYS A 108 -5.60 -19.38 10.19
C LYS A 108 -5.39 -18.10 9.38
N SER A 109 -4.78 -17.08 9.99
CA SER A 109 -4.44 -15.80 9.34
C SER A 109 -3.47 -15.91 8.17
N HIS A 110 -2.68 -16.99 8.08
CA HIS A 110 -1.66 -17.20 7.04
C HIS A 110 -2.19 -17.97 5.82
N ILE A 111 -3.51 -18.18 5.72
CA ILE A 111 -4.14 -18.80 4.55
C ILE A 111 -4.48 -17.69 3.56
N GLN A 112 -3.89 -17.76 2.37
CA GLN A 112 -3.97 -16.70 1.36
C GLN A 112 -5.11 -16.91 0.38
N SER A 113 -5.31 -18.14 -0.09
CA SER A 113 -6.34 -18.47 -1.07
C SER A 113 -6.66 -19.97 -1.09
N LEU A 114 -7.81 -20.31 -1.66
CA LEU A 114 -8.15 -21.69 -2.02
C LEU A 114 -7.42 -22.06 -3.32
N GLN A 115 -6.88 -23.27 -3.39
CA GLN A 115 -6.17 -23.79 -4.56
C GLN A 115 -7.08 -23.80 -5.79
N ASP A 116 -8.34 -24.20 -5.63
CA ASP A 116 -9.31 -24.30 -6.72
C ASP A 116 -9.63 -22.94 -7.35
N THR A 117 -9.67 -21.87 -6.56
CA THR A 117 -9.87 -20.50 -7.07
C THR A 117 -8.67 -20.01 -7.89
N VAL A 118 -7.46 -20.44 -7.56
CA VAL A 118 -6.23 -20.04 -8.27
C VAL A 118 -6.06 -20.84 -9.56
N LEU A 119 -6.39 -22.14 -9.54
CA LEU A 119 -6.33 -23.00 -10.72
C LEU A 119 -7.38 -22.60 -11.77
N ASN A 120 -8.62 -22.35 -11.37
CA ASN A 120 -9.68 -21.96 -12.32
C ASN A 120 -9.38 -20.61 -13.00
N LYS A 121 -8.83 -19.62 -12.27
CA LYS A 121 -8.40 -18.35 -12.87
C LYS A 121 -7.27 -18.51 -13.90
N LYS A 122 -6.34 -19.45 -13.68
CA LYS A 122 -5.26 -19.72 -14.65
C LYS A 122 -5.82 -20.39 -15.91
N VAL A 123 -6.73 -21.34 -15.75
CA VAL A 123 -7.37 -22.04 -16.87
C VAL A 123 -8.21 -21.08 -17.73
N GLU A 124 -8.97 -20.16 -17.13
CA GLU A 124 -9.72 -19.13 -17.85
C GLU A 124 -8.79 -18.14 -18.60
N ALA A 125 -7.67 -17.76 -17.99
CA ALA A 125 -6.71 -16.87 -18.62
C ALA A 125 -6.00 -17.51 -19.83
N GLU A 126 -5.79 -18.83 -19.82
CA GLU A 126 -5.23 -19.57 -20.96
C GLU A 126 -6.27 -19.80 -22.07
N LEU A 127 -7.56 -19.98 -21.73
CA LEU A 127 -8.64 -20.14 -22.72
C LEU A 127 -8.93 -18.86 -23.52
N ILE A 128 -8.77 -17.68 -22.93
CA ILE A 128 -8.98 -16.39 -23.63
C ILE A 128 -7.78 -16.06 -24.55
N LYS A 129 -6.60 -16.59 -24.26
CA LYS A 129 -5.39 -16.31 -25.05
C LYS A 129 -5.27 -17.19 -26.31
N ASN A 130 -5.98 -18.32 -26.35
CA ASN A 130 -5.94 -19.26 -27.48
C ASN A 130 -7.20 -19.21 -28.35
N LYS A 131 -7.93 -18.09 -28.30
CA LYS A 131 -9.08 -17.78 -29.15
C LYS A 131 -8.85 -16.41 -29.78
#